data_AF-A0A1Y5EFT7-F1
#
_entry.id   AF-A0A1Y5EFT7-F1
#
_cell.length_a   1.000
_cell.length_b   1.000
_cell.length_c   1.000
_cell.angle_alpha   90.00
_cell.angle_beta   90.00
_cell.angle_gamma   90.00
#
_symmetry.space_group_name_H-M   'P 1'
#
loop_
_entity.id
_entity.type
_entity.pdbx_description
1 polymer ?
#
loop_
_entity_poly.entity_id
_entity_poly.type
_entity_poly.pdbx_seq_one_letter_code
_entity_poly.pdbx_strand_id
1 'polypeptide(L)'
;LPIILSLEEIKLFLAAAAHPKYHAAFSVAYGAGLRVSEVVSLKVSDIDSERMVLRVEQGKGSRDRYAMLSPALLEHLRQWWLFANKHGQMHREGWLFPGLNPINHMTSRQLARVCTTTANNAGINKKVSMHTLRHSFATHLLEAHVDIRVIQVLLGHAKLGTTALYAQVATNLLRKVISPLDALANKDKTKDKDKS
;
A
#
# COMPACT_ATOMS: atom_id res chain seq x y z
N LEU A 1 20.83 9.93 3.62
CA LEU A 1 19.99 9.60 2.45
C LEU A 1 18.86 8.69 2.91
N PRO A 2 17.63 8.81 2.37
CA PRO A 2 16.54 7.89 2.71
C PRO A 2 16.93 6.47 2.29
N ILE A 3 16.59 5.48 3.13
CA ILE A 3 16.78 4.07 2.79
C ILE A 3 15.70 3.69 1.78
N ILE A 4 16.10 3.19 0.62
CA ILE A 4 15.24 2.69 -0.44
C ILE A 4 15.51 1.20 -0.64
N LEU A 5 14.44 0.41 -0.73
CA LEU A 5 14.52 -1.00 -1.10
C LEU A 5 14.40 -1.12 -2.62
N SER A 6 15.26 -1.94 -3.22
CA SER A 6 15.12 -2.32 -4.62
C SER A 6 13.82 -3.10 -4.85
N LEU A 7 13.41 -3.24 -6.12
CA LEU A 7 12.25 -4.06 -6.47
C LEU A 7 12.40 -5.52 -5.99
N GLU A 8 13.60 -6.10 -6.08
CA GLU A 8 13.86 -7.46 -5.59
C GLU A 8 13.81 -7.55 -4.06
N GLU A 9 14.35 -6.55 -3.35
CA GLU A 9 14.22 -6.49 -1.88
C GLU A 9 12.76 -6.34 -1.44
N ILE A 10 11.93 -5.57 -2.19
CA ILE A 10 10.49 -5.48 -1.93
C ILE A 10 9.81 -6.83 -2.15
N LYS A 11 10.15 -7.57 -3.22
CA LYS A 11 9.60 -8.91 -3.47
C LYS A 11 9.92 -9.86 -2.32
N LEU A 12 11.19 -9.93 -1.92
CA LEU A 12 11.64 -10.74 -0.79
C LEU A 12 10.94 -10.33 0.51
N PHE A 13 10.82 -9.03 0.76
CA PHE A 13 10.14 -8.48 1.92
C PHE A 13 8.67 -8.89 1.99
N LEU A 14 7.92 -8.73 0.90
CA LEU A 14 6.51 -9.12 0.86
C LEU A 14 6.36 -10.64 1.04
N ALA A 15 7.16 -11.45 0.35
CA ALA A 15 7.14 -12.91 0.47
C ALA A 15 7.45 -13.41 1.90
N ALA A 16 8.29 -12.69 2.65
CA ALA A 16 8.63 -13.01 4.04
C ALA A 16 7.55 -12.62 5.07
N ALA A 17 6.44 -11.99 4.65
CA ALA A 17 5.37 -11.61 5.56
C ALA A 17 4.61 -12.85 6.05
N ALA A 18 4.86 -13.24 7.31
CA ALA A 18 4.37 -14.50 7.90
C ALA A 18 2.84 -14.69 7.97
N HIS A 19 2.04 -13.65 7.70
CA HIS A 19 0.58 -13.74 7.75
C HIS A 19 -0.05 -12.90 6.62
N PRO A 20 -1.13 -13.37 5.95
CA PRO A 20 -1.79 -12.65 4.86
C PRO A 20 -2.19 -11.21 5.22
N LYS A 21 -2.65 -10.99 6.46
CA LYS A 21 -2.90 -9.66 7.02
C LYS A 21 -1.74 -8.68 6.83
N TYR A 22 -0.53 -9.10 7.18
CA TYR A 22 0.65 -8.23 7.11
C TYR A 22 1.15 -8.10 5.68
N HIS A 23 1.09 -9.18 4.89
CA HIS A 23 1.36 -9.12 3.45
C HIS A 23 0.49 -8.05 2.76
N ALA A 24 -0.81 -8.07 3.02
CA ALA A 24 -1.76 -7.07 2.52
C ALA A 24 -1.46 -5.66 3.07
N ALA A 25 -1.21 -5.50 4.37
CA ALA A 25 -0.90 -4.19 4.96
C ALA A 25 0.37 -3.56 4.39
N PHE A 26 1.43 -4.36 4.18
CA PHE A 26 2.66 -3.90 3.54
C PHE A 26 2.47 -3.62 2.05
N SER A 27 1.66 -4.43 1.37
CA SER A 27 1.26 -4.18 -0.02
C SER A 27 0.52 -2.86 -0.16
N VAL A 28 -0.32 -2.47 0.80
CA VAL A 28 -0.95 -1.14 0.81
C VAL A 28 0.08 -0.03 1.03
N ALA A 29 0.97 -0.19 2.01
CA ALA A 29 2.00 0.81 2.31
C ALA A 29 2.91 1.08 1.11
N TYR A 30 3.34 0.03 0.41
CA TYR A 30 4.18 0.11 -0.77
C TYR A 30 3.39 0.41 -2.05
N GLY A 31 2.29 -0.30 -2.33
CA GLY A 31 1.57 -0.21 -3.60
C GLY A 31 0.71 1.03 -3.77
N ALA A 32 0.31 1.67 -2.66
CA ALA A 32 -0.49 2.89 -2.65
C ALA A 32 0.18 4.05 -1.88
N GLY A 33 1.38 3.83 -1.34
CA GLY A 33 2.17 4.85 -0.68
C GLY A 33 1.59 5.36 0.63
N LEU A 34 0.74 4.62 1.36
CA LEU A 34 0.10 5.10 2.59
C LEU A 34 1.06 5.23 3.78
N ARG A 35 0.77 6.16 4.69
CA ARG A 35 1.46 6.25 5.99
C ARG A 35 1.02 5.09 6.89
N VAL A 36 1.83 4.70 7.86
CA VAL A 36 1.47 3.62 8.82
C VAL A 36 0.12 3.86 9.51
N SER A 37 -0.16 5.10 9.92
CA SER A 37 -1.43 5.46 10.55
C SER A 37 -2.61 5.30 9.59
N GLU A 38 -2.43 5.68 8.32
CA GLU A 38 -3.44 5.54 7.27
C GLU A 38 -3.69 4.06 6.96
N VAL A 39 -2.62 3.24 6.87
CA VAL A 39 -2.75 1.79 6.61
C VAL A 39 -3.60 1.14 7.70
N VAL A 40 -3.25 1.35 8.97
CA VAL A 40 -3.97 0.68 10.06
C VAL A 40 -5.40 1.19 10.21
N SER A 41 -5.69 2.44 9.86
CA SER A 41 -7.03 3.02 9.97
C SER A 41 -7.94 2.76 8.77
N LEU A 42 -7.53 1.97 7.77
CA LEU A 42 -8.40 1.65 6.64
C LEU A 42 -9.59 0.80 7.10
N LYS A 43 -10.77 1.13 6.57
CA LYS A 43 -12.00 0.36 6.70
C LYS A 43 -12.20 -0.49 5.44
N VAL A 44 -13.00 -1.54 5.56
CA VAL A 44 -13.39 -2.37 4.41
C VAL A 44 -14.12 -1.54 3.36
N SER A 45 -14.98 -0.61 3.80
CA SER A 45 -15.72 0.32 2.95
C SER A 45 -14.86 1.35 2.21
N ASP A 46 -13.57 1.46 2.55
CA ASP A 46 -12.66 2.39 1.88
C ASP A 46 -12.10 1.86 0.57
N ILE A 47 -12.34 0.57 0.27
CA ILE A 47 -11.96 -0.06 -0.99
C ILE A 47 -13.06 0.20 -2.02
N ASP A 48 -12.76 1.03 -3.02
CA ASP A 48 -13.61 1.22 -4.19
C ASP A 48 -12.98 0.51 -5.40
N SER A 49 -13.41 -0.74 -5.62
CA SER A 49 -12.89 -1.60 -6.69
C SER A 49 -13.43 -1.24 -8.08
N GLU A 50 -14.54 -0.51 -8.17
CA GLU A 50 -15.06 0.00 -9.44
C GLU A 50 -14.22 1.19 -9.92
N ARG A 51 -13.90 2.11 -9.01
CA ARG A 51 -13.07 3.27 -9.30
C ARG A 51 -11.58 2.98 -9.26
N MET A 52 -11.18 1.84 -8.68
CA MET A 52 -9.79 1.44 -8.45
C MET A 52 -9.05 2.49 -7.60
N VAL A 53 -9.67 2.85 -6.47
CA VAL A 53 -9.09 3.76 -5.47
C VAL A 53 -9.29 3.25 -4.04
N LEU A 54 -8.40 3.67 -3.14
CA LEU A 54 -8.57 3.57 -1.70
C LEU A 54 -8.94 4.96 -1.16
N ARG A 55 -10.04 5.06 -0.41
CA ARG A 55 -10.38 6.27 0.33
C ARG A 55 -9.54 6.34 1.62
N VAL A 56 -8.78 7.41 1.78
CA VAL A 56 -7.98 7.63 2.99
C VAL A 56 -8.59 8.78 3.75
N GLU A 57 -9.30 8.44 4.83
CA GLU A 57 -9.86 9.42 5.76
C GLU A 57 -8.71 10.21 6.41
N GLN A 58 -8.74 11.54 6.26
CA GLN A 58 -7.82 12.42 6.95
C GLN A 58 -8.58 12.98 8.15
N GLY A 59 -8.01 12.90 9.36
CA GLY A 59 -8.68 13.29 10.60
C GLY A 59 -9.22 14.72 10.63
N LYS A 60 -9.86 15.09 11.75
CA LYS A 60 -10.67 16.31 11.91
C LYS A 60 -9.99 17.58 11.36
N GLY A 61 -10.54 18.13 10.27
CA GLY A 61 -10.11 19.38 9.63
C GLY A 61 -9.36 19.21 8.31
N SER A 62 -8.97 18.00 7.93
CA SER A 62 -8.35 17.71 6.63
C SER A 62 -9.35 17.04 5.68
N ARG A 63 -9.28 17.34 4.39
CA ARG A 63 -10.11 16.65 3.39
C ARG A 63 -9.58 15.23 3.17
N ASP A 64 -10.50 14.28 3.09
CA ASP A 64 -10.21 12.93 2.60
C ASP A 64 -9.46 12.98 1.27
N ARG A 65 -8.60 12.00 1.05
CA ARG A 65 -7.87 11.84 -0.22
C ARG A 65 -8.08 10.44 -0.77
N TYR A 66 -7.91 10.31 -2.08
CA TYR A 66 -7.88 9.01 -2.73
C TYR A 66 -6.44 8.59 -3.00
N ALA A 67 -6.12 7.34 -2.68
CA ALA A 67 -4.89 6.68 -3.09
C ALA A 67 -5.19 5.69 -4.22
N MET A 68 -4.17 5.34 -5.00
CA MET A 68 -4.33 4.34 -6.07
C MET A 68 -4.62 2.95 -5.47
N LEU A 69 -5.52 2.20 -6.12
CA LEU A 69 -5.69 0.78 -5.87
C LEU A 69 -5.31 0.04 -7.16
N SER A 70 -4.12 -0.54 -7.17
CA SER A 70 -3.64 -1.28 -8.34
C SER A 70 -4.31 -2.66 -8.42
N PRO A 71 -4.42 -3.29 -9.61
CA PRO A 71 -4.94 -4.65 -9.74
C PRO A 71 -4.22 -5.67 -8.84
N ALA A 72 -2.87 -5.62 -8.75
CA ALA A 72 -2.13 -6.51 -7.86
C ALA A 72 -2.45 -6.24 -6.38
N LEU A 73 -2.59 -4.96 -6.00
CA LEU A 73 -2.98 -4.60 -4.62
C LEU A 73 -4.37 -5.13 -4.29
N LEU A 74 -5.34 -4.96 -5.20
CA LEU A 74 -6.69 -5.47 -5.02
C LEU A 74 -6.70 -6.98 -4.84
N GLU A 75 -5.86 -7.71 -5.58
CA GLU A 75 -5.74 -9.16 -5.41
C GLU A 75 -5.20 -9.54 -4.02
N HIS A 76 -4.14 -8.88 -3.55
CA HIS A 76 -3.62 -9.12 -2.19
C HIS A 76 -4.66 -8.80 -1.11
N LEU A 77 -5.47 -7.75 -1.31
CA LEU A 77 -6.57 -7.40 -0.41
C LEU A 77 -7.69 -8.44 -0.44
N ARG A 78 -8.03 -8.99 -1.60
CA ARG A 78 -9.02 -10.08 -1.75
C ARG A 78 -8.55 -11.36 -1.07
N GLN A 79 -7.28 -11.74 -1.23
CA GLN A 79 -6.71 -12.90 -0.55
C GLN A 79 -6.78 -12.74 0.98
N TRP A 80 -6.43 -11.55 1.48
CA TRP A 80 -6.60 -11.24 2.90
C TRP A 80 -8.06 -11.31 3.34
N TRP A 81 -8.98 -10.70 2.58
CA TRP A 81 -10.42 -10.73 2.84
C TRP A 81 -10.97 -12.15 2.94
N LEU A 82 -10.63 -13.03 1.98
CA LEU A 82 -11.09 -14.41 1.97
C LEU A 82 -10.56 -15.18 3.18
N PHE A 83 -9.28 -15.05 3.49
CA PHE A 83 -8.68 -15.67 4.67
C PHE A 83 -9.38 -15.18 5.95
N ALA A 84 -9.50 -13.87 6.12
CA ALA A 84 -10.04 -13.28 7.34
C ALA A 84 -11.53 -13.66 7.56
N ASN A 85 -12.34 -13.69 6.50
CA ASN A 85 -13.74 -14.13 6.58
C ASN A 85 -13.85 -15.61 6.96
N LYS A 86 -13.03 -16.49 6.36
CA LYS A 86 -13.02 -17.92 6.69
C LYS A 86 -12.71 -18.18 8.16
N HIS A 87 -11.89 -17.32 8.77
CA HIS A 87 -11.48 -17.41 10.17
C HIS A 87 -12.29 -16.52 11.12
N GLY A 88 -13.39 -15.90 10.67
CA GLY A 88 -14.25 -15.05 11.51
C GLY A 88 -13.58 -13.77 12.01
N GLN A 89 -12.53 -13.30 11.33
CA GLN A 89 -11.74 -12.12 11.72
C GLN A 89 -12.21 -10.83 11.03
N MET A 90 -13.15 -10.93 10.09
CA MET A 90 -13.51 -9.82 9.20
C MET A 90 -14.97 -9.41 9.38
N HIS A 91 -15.19 -8.10 9.50
CA HIS A 91 -16.51 -7.49 9.54
C HIS A 91 -16.65 -6.53 8.35
N ARG A 92 -17.77 -6.60 7.62
CA ARG A 92 -18.02 -5.77 6.43
C ARG A 92 -17.98 -4.27 6.71
N GLU A 93 -18.40 -3.86 7.90
CA GLU A 93 -18.41 -2.46 8.34
C GLU A 93 -17.22 -2.13 9.26
N GLY A 94 -16.27 -3.06 9.38
CA GLY A 94 -15.14 -2.95 10.29
C GLY A 94 -13.87 -2.43 9.64
N TRP A 95 -12.81 -2.48 10.44
CA TRP A 95 -11.44 -2.20 10.01
C TRP A 95 -10.97 -3.26 9.02
N LEU A 96 -10.30 -2.83 7.94
CA LEU A 96 -9.64 -3.72 6.99
C LEU A 96 -8.52 -4.52 7.68
N PHE A 97 -7.89 -3.92 8.68
CA PHE A 97 -6.79 -4.51 9.45
C PHE A 97 -7.11 -4.52 10.95
N PRO A 98 -7.98 -5.43 11.41
CA PRO A 98 -8.38 -5.49 12.81
C PRO A 98 -7.22 -5.88 13.73
N GLY A 99 -7.29 -5.34 14.95
CA GLY A 99 -6.44 -5.69 16.08
C GLY A 99 -6.84 -7.04 16.68
N LEU A 100 -6.36 -7.31 17.91
CA LEU A 100 -6.78 -8.51 18.64
C LEU A 100 -8.28 -8.45 18.99
N ASN A 101 -8.74 -7.26 19.41
CA ASN A 101 -10.16 -6.94 19.51
C ASN A 101 -10.62 -6.36 18.16
N PRO A 102 -11.54 -7.01 17.42
CA PRO A 102 -12.00 -6.57 16.10
C PRO A 102 -12.66 -5.18 16.07
N ILE A 103 -13.10 -4.66 17.23
CA ILE A 103 -13.65 -3.31 17.37
C ILE A 103 -12.58 -2.24 17.08
N ASN A 104 -11.31 -2.55 17.34
CA ASN A 104 -10.19 -1.66 17.12
C ASN A 104 -9.36 -2.14 15.93
N HIS A 105 -8.81 -1.19 15.17
CA HIS A 105 -7.78 -1.52 14.20
C HIS A 105 -6.48 -1.96 14.89
N MET A 106 -5.60 -2.64 14.16
CA MET A 106 -4.25 -2.94 14.65
C MET A 106 -3.50 -1.64 14.97
N THR A 107 -2.58 -1.68 15.92
CA THR A 107 -1.82 -0.46 16.27
C THR A 107 -0.72 -0.18 15.25
N SER A 108 -0.40 1.09 15.02
CA SER A 108 0.76 1.48 14.20
C SER A 108 2.07 0.88 14.72
N ARG A 109 2.21 0.77 16.05
CA ARG A 109 3.38 0.16 16.71
C ARG A 109 3.48 -1.33 16.38
N GLN A 110 2.37 -2.06 16.38
CA GLN A 110 2.35 -3.47 15.99
C GLN A 110 2.79 -3.64 14.55
N LEU A 111 2.21 -2.87 13.61
CA LEU A 111 2.58 -2.98 12.20
C LEU A 111 4.05 -2.60 11.95
N ALA A 112 4.54 -1.55 12.61
CA ALA A 112 5.95 -1.15 12.53
C ALA A 112 6.90 -2.23 13.07
N ARG A 113 6.57 -2.87 14.20
CA ARG A 113 7.36 -3.98 14.74
C ARG A 113 7.40 -5.15 13.77
N VAL A 114 6.25 -5.55 13.22
CA VAL A 114 6.19 -6.65 12.26
C VAL A 114 6.96 -6.29 10.99
N CYS A 115 6.93 -5.04 10.53
CA CYS A 115 7.72 -4.58 9.38
C CYS A 115 9.23 -4.85 9.60
N THR A 116 9.76 -4.52 10.78
CA THR A 116 11.16 -4.77 11.09
C THR A 116 11.48 -6.26 11.14
N THR A 117 10.62 -7.07 11.79
CA THR A 117 10.79 -8.53 11.82
C THR A 117 10.73 -9.14 10.42
N THR A 118 9.80 -8.71 9.57
CA THR A 118 9.66 -9.19 8.18
C THR A 118 10.92 -8.87 7.37
N ALA A 119 11.51 -7.69 7.51
CA ALA A 119 12.76 -7.36 6.83
C ALA A 119 13.93 -8.23 7.28
N ASN A 120 14.05 -8.50 8.58
CA ASN A 120 15.08 -9.40 9.11
C ASN A 120 14.90 -10.82 8.55
N ASN A 121 13.66 -11.32 8.53
CA ASN A 121 13.34 -12.64 7.99
C ASN A 121 13.58 -12.74 6.47
N ALA A 122 13.45 -11.62 5.76
CA ALA A 122 13.79 -11.52 4.33
C ALA A 122 15.30 -11.43 4.06
N GLY A 123 16.15 -11.43 5.09
CA GLY A 123 17.61 -11.28 4.94
C GLY A 123 18.04 -9.89 4.48
N ILE A 124 17.21 -8.86 4.70
CA ILE A 124 17.51 -7.49 4.26
C ILE A 124 18.34 -6.80 5.34
N ASN A 125 19.60 -6.50 5.01
CA ASN A 125 20.56 -5.87 5.93
C ASN A 125 20.27 -4.37 6.20
N LYS A 126 19.38 -3.76 5.43
CA LYS A 126 19.00 -2.34 5.59
C LYS A 126 18.04 -2.18 6.78
N LYS A 127 18.09 -1.02 7.44
CA LYS A 127 17.10 -0.67 8.48
C LYS A 127 15.75 -0.33 7.86
N VAL A 128 14.88 -1.33 7.72
CA VAL A 128 13.55 -1.18 7.11
C VAL A 128 12.51 -0.72 8.13
N SER A 129 11.67 0.23 7.70
CA SER A 129 10.51 0.73 8.43
C SER A 129 9.34 0.97 7.47
N MET A 130 8.15 1.31 8.02
CA MET A 130 7.01 1.71 7.20
C MET A 130 7.31 2.95 6.32
N HIS A 131 8.16 3.86 6.80
CA HIS A 131 8.61 5.00 6.00
C HIS A 131 9.50 4.55 4.82
N THR A 132 10.33 3.52 5.02
CA THR A 132 11.15 2.92 3.95
C THR A 132 10.29 2.42 2.81
N LEU A 133 9.18 1.72 3.11
CA LEU A 133 8.25 1.22 2.08
C LEU A 133 7.61 2.37 1.29
N ARG A 134 7.14 3.41 1.99
CA ARG A 134 6.55 4.59 1.35
C ARG A 134 7.56 5.40 0.53
N HIS A 135 8.80 5.52 1.01
CA HIS A 135 9.86 6.17 0.24
C HIS A 135 10.21 5.37 -1.01
N SER A 136 10.29 4.03 -0.90
CA SER A 136 10.56 3.16 -2.03
C SER A 136 9.45 3.26 -3.10
N PHE A 137 8.19 3.35 -2.68
CA PHE A 137 7.07 3.65 -3.60
C PHE A 137 7.30 4.95 -4.39
N ALA A 138 7.60 6.05 -3.67
CA ALA A 138 7.80 7.35 -4.30
C ALA A 138 8.99 7.35 -5.26
N THR A 139 10.10 6.73 -4.85
CA THR A 139 11.32 6.63 -5.67
C THR A 139 11.08 5.76 -6.89
N HIS A 140 10.43 4.60 -6.77
CA HIS A 140 10.15 3.75 -7.92
C HIS A 140 9.19 4.38 -8.93
N LEU A 141 8.22 5.20 -8.47
CA LEU A 141 7.39 6.00 -9.38
C LEU A 141 8.22 7.04 -10.14
N LEU A 142 9.16 7.70 -9.44
CA LEU A 142 10.06 8.68 -10.06
C LEU A 142 10.98 8.01 -11.10
N GLU A 143 11.54 6.85 -10.77
CA GLU A 143 12.35 6.04 -11.68
C GLU A 143 11.55 5.53 -12.89
N ALA A 144 10.24 5.30 -12.70
CA ALA A 144 9.29 5.01 -13.79
C ALA A 144 8.84 6.27 -14.56
N HIS A 145 9.52 7.41 -14.36
CA HIS A 145 9.28 8.68 -15.07
C HIS A 145 7.87 9.26 -14.84
N VAL A 146 7.23 8.92 -13.71
CA VAL A 146 5.97 9.55 -13.31
C VAL A 146 6.24 10.97 -12.84
N ASP A 147 5.44 11.93 -13.34
CA ASP A 147 5.58 13.35 -13.00
C ASP A 147 5.51 13.57 -11.47
N ILE A 148 6.49 14.30 -10.93
CA ILE A 148 6.64 14.53 -9.49
C ILE A 148 5.38 15.13 -8.85
N ARG A 149 4.61 15.94 -9.58
CA ARG A 149 3.35 16.53 -9.09
C ARG A 149 2.29 15.46 -8.87
N VAL A 150 2.27 14.44 -9.73
CA VAL A 150 1.40 13.26 -9.60
C VAL A 150 1.78 12.45 -8.37
N ILE A 151 3.08 12.23 -8.16
CA ILE A 151 3.60 11.54 -6.98
C ILE A 151 3.24 12.32 -5.70
N GLN A 152 3.34 13.64 -5.70
CA GLN A 152 2.97 14.48 -4.56
C GLN A 152 1.48 14.41 -4.21
N VAL A 153 0.60 14.36 -5.23
CA VAL A 153 -0.85 14.14 -5.05
C VAL A 153 -1.12 12.76 -4.48
N LEU A 154 -0.50 11.70 -5.03
CA LEU A 154 -0.61 10.32 -4.55
C LEU A 154 -0.22 10.18 -3.07
N LEU A 155 0.84 10.87 -2.65
CA LEU A 155 1.34 10.88 -1.29
C LEU A 155 0.54 11.82 -0.35
N GLY A 156 -0.38 12.63 -0.86
CA GLY A 156 -1.17 13.56 -0.06
C GLY A 156 -0.33 14.68 0.57
N HIS A 157 0.60 15.26 -0.19
CA HIS A 157 1.38 16.41 0.28
C HIS A 157 0.58 17.72 0.09
N ALA A 158 0.31 18.42 1.20
CA ALA A 158 -0.61 19.57 1.24
C ALA A 158 -0.05 20.90 0.70
N LYS A 159 1.26 21.01 0.46
CA LYS A 159 1.90 22.25 -0.02
C LYS A 159 2.30 22.16 -1.48
N LEU A 160 1.37 22.50 -2.37
CA LEU A 160 1.64 23.00 -3.72
C LEU A 160 0.57 24.06 -4.00
N GLY A 161 0.95 25.26 -4.43
CA GLY A 161 0.01 26.36 -4.69
C GLY A 161 -1.03 26.10 -5.79
N THR A 162 -1.08 24.89 -6.36
CA THR A 162 -1.86 24.50 -7.54
C THR A 162 -2.62 23.16 -7.38
N THR A 163 -2.78 22.65 -6.15
CA THR A 163 -3.41 21.34 -5.87
C THR A 163 -4.92 21.27 -6.20
N ALA A 164 -5.62 22.41 -6.23
CA ALA A 164 -7.08 22.44 -6.41
C ALA A 164 -7.53 21.94 -7.80
N LEU A 165 -6.81 22.26 -8.88
CA LEU A 165 -7.14 21.82 -10.24
C LEU A 165 -6.89 20.30 -10.42
N TYR A 166 -5.86 19.77 -9.74
CA TYR A 166 -5.49 18.35 -9.84
C TYR A 166 -6.31 17.43 -8.94
N ALA A 167 -6.90 17.91 -7.86
CA ALA A 167 -7.75 17.10 -6.99
C ALA A 167 -8.99 16.55 -7.73
N GLN A 168 -9.59 17.32 -8.66
CA GLN A 168 -10.69 16.85 -9.52
C GLN A 168 -10.22 15.96 -10.68
N VAL A 169 -8.97 16.10 -11.13
CA VAL A 169 -8.37 15.29 -12.22
C VAL A 169 -7.72 14.00 -11.68
N ALA A 170 -7.54 13.90 -10.37
CA ALA A 170 -6.78 12.85 -9.71
C ALA A 170 -7.28 11.44 -10.04
N THR A 171 -8.58 11.15 -10.01
CA THR A 171 -9.07 9.77 -10.21
C THR A 171 -8.71 9.21 -11.59
N ASN A 172 -8.83 10.01 -12.65
CA ASN A 172 -8.47 9.58 -14.01
C ASN A 172 -6.96 9.42 -14.17
N LEU A 173 -6.19 10.25 -13.48
CA LEU A 173 -4.73 10.19 -13.49
C LEU A 173 -4.21 8.99 -12.66
N LEU A 174 -4.83 8.69 -11.52
CA LEU A 174 -4.52 7.53 -10.67
C LEU A 174 -4.65 6.22 -11.45
N ARG A 175 -5.65 6.10 -12.32
CA ARG A 175 -5.84 4.92 -13.19
C ARG A 175 -4.77 4.76 -14.27
N LYS A 176 -4.10 5.85 -14.68
CA LYS A 176 -3.04 5.81 -15.71
C LYS A 176 -1.66 5.51 -15.12
N VAL A 177 -1.46 5.75 -13.83
CA VAL A 177 -0.19 5.46 -13.16
C VAL A 177 -0.13 3.97 -12.83
N ILE A 178 0.89 3.29 -13.35
CA ILE A 178 1.17 1.90 -13.00
C ILE A 178 1.80 1.88 -11.60
N SER A 179 1.21 1.15 -10.66
CA SER A 179 1.79 1.01 -9.33
C SER A 179 3.11 0.23 -9.42
N PRO A 180 4.15 0.60 -8.64
CA PRO A 180 5.35 -0.20 -8.52
C PRO A 180 5.07 -1.64 -8.06
N LEU A 181 3.94 -1.90 -7.39
CA LEU A 181 3.52 -3.25 -7.02
C LEU A 181 3.09 -4.09 -8.24
N ASP A 182 2.40 -3.51 -9.22
CA ASP A 182 2.01 -4.22 -10.45
C ASP A 182 3.24 -4.58 -11.28
N ALA A 183 4.27 -3.73 -11.29
CA ALA A 183 5.54 -4.00 -11.96
C ALA A 183 6.25 -5.24 -11.40
N LEU A 184 6.04 -5.54 -10.10
CA LEU A 184 6.55 -6.78 -9.49
C LEU A 184 5.82 -8.01 -10.05
N ALA A 185 4.49 -7.95 -10.09
CA ALA A 185 3.63 -9.05 -10.53
C ALA A 185 3.76 -9.38 -12.03
N ASN A 186 3.95 -8.36 -12.87
CA ASN A 186 4.09 -8.56 -14.32
C ASN A 186 5.42 -9.23 -14.69
N LYS A 187 6.51 -8.99 -13.96
CA LYS A 187 7.80 -9.65 -14.17
C LYS A 187 7.77 -11.15 -13.88
N ASP A 188 6.87 -11.60 -13.01
CA ASP A 188 6.75 -13.02 -12.66
C ASP A 188 5.97 -13.79 -13.75
N LYS A 189 4.98 -13.14 -14.37
CA LYS A 189 4.22 -13.73 -15.51
C LYS A 189 5.03 -13.89 -16.80
N THR A 190 6.04 -13.04 -17.04
CA THR A 190 6.93 -13.19 -18.21
C THR A 190 7.91 -14.35 -18.02
N LYS A 191 8.39 -14.60 -16.79
CA LYS A 191 9.31 -15.72 -16.50
C LYS A 191 8.64 -17.10 -16.59
N ASP A 192 7.34 -17.20 -16.32
CA ASP A 192 6.60 -18.47 -16.49
C ASP A 192 6.29 -18.80 -17.96
N LYS A 193 6.20 -17.79 -18.84
CA LYS A 193 5.97 -18.00 -20.28
C LYS A 193 7.21 -18.48 -21.04
N ASP A 194 8.41 -18.11 -20.59
CA ASP A 194 9.67 -18.57 -21.22
C ASP A 194 10.11 -19.98 -20.76
N LYS A 195 9.32 -20.64 -19.89
CA LYS A 195 9.56 -21.99 -19.40
C LYS A 195 8.52 -23.02 -19.85
N SER A 196 7.57 -22.65 -20.72
CA SER A 196 6.59 -23.55 -21.34
C SER A 196 6.87 -23.76 -22.81
#